data_AF-A0A0T7A8X7-F1
#
_entry.id   AF-A0A0T7A8X7-F1
#
_cell.length_a   1.000
_cell.length_b   1.000
_cell.length_c   1.000
_cell.angle_alpha   90.00
_cell.angle_beta   90.00
_cell.angle_gamma   90.00
#
_symmetry.space_group_name_H-M   'P 1'
#
loop_
_entity.id
_entity.type
_entity.pdbx_description
1 polymer ?
#
loop_
_entity_poly.entity_id
_entity_poly.type
_entity_poly.pdbx_seq_one_letter_code
_entity_poly.pdbx_strand_id
1 'polypeptide(L)'
;MRIGTPRIWHFFIEKHRTGEYAELARQTLAQIEPAAVRNQSHLPQSVEARLLPDKDKRRNVQLALAAQGFAAGTADGVFGGQTREAIKLFQSTNRQPASGFITERTAAALGIKVNDSAEGIYSATKARRYDVANLEGLETDKRVLEALTCLRHFDTVYGAFGGHLYVAVQTGTILAVYARGIASGCGAHLAAISSQEENTFVASLFNADQRFFQTGYDPTGNVSYKMGPWIGLTQDPQGKEPKGGWHWDNGKPLTYTKWFQDMPNEGKKGDDIGMYYAHRNGRADTKSVYVDTWDDMGPTDGTGGLILEFE
;
A
#
# COMPACT_ATOMS: atom_id res chain seq x y z
N MET A 1 -5.11 21.33 16.22
CA MET A 1 -4.22 20.16 16.15
C MET A 1 -3.50 20.16 14.82
N ARG A 2 -2.21 20.50 14.77
CA ARG A 2 -1.40 20.37 13.55
C ARG A 2 -0.97 18.91 13.40
N ILE A 3 -1.92 18.15 12.86
CA ILE A 3 -1.75 16.92 12.08
C ILE A 3 -1.45 15.63 12.87
N GLY A 4 -2.48 14.79 12.98
CA GLY A 4 -2.37 13.32 13.05
C GLY A 4 -2.73 12.72 11.69
N THR A 5 -2.14 11.58 11.35
CA THR A 5 -2.47 10.78 10.16
C THR A 5 -3.84 10.11 10.33
N PRO A 6 -4.53 9.64 9.26
CA PRO A 6 -5.71 8.80 9.43
C PRO A 6 -5.50 7.66 10.44
N ARG A 7 -4.34 6.98 10.40
CA ARG A 7 -3.97 5.97 11.39
C ARG A 7 -4.00 6.48 12.83
N ILE A 8 -3.36 7.62 13.11
CA ILE A 8 -3.33 8.21 14.45
C ILE A 8 -4.74 8.63 14.90
N TRP A 9 -5.58 9.13 13.99
CA TRP A 9 -6.97 9.44 14.32
C TRP A 9 -7.79 8.20 14.64
N HIS A 10 -7.58 7.10 13.91
CA HIS A 10 -8.21 5.81 14.21
C HIS A 10 -7.81 5.33 15.61
N PHE A 11 -6.51 5.37 15.96
CA PHE A 11 -6.03 5.05 17.31
C PHE A 11 -6.66 5.94 18.39
N PHE A 12 -6.77 7.24 18.11
CA PHE A 12 -7.40 8.19 19.03
C PHE A 12 -8.88 7.86 19.26
N ILE A 13 -9.66 7.62 18.20
CA ILE A 13 -11.10 7.32 18.28
C ILE A 13 -11.34 5.98 18.97
N GLU A 14 -10.48 4.98 18.76
CA GLU A 14 -10.60 3.69 19.43
C GLU A 14 -10.47 3.82 20.96
N LYS A 15 -9.51 4.64 21.41
CA LYS A 15 -9.24 4.93 22.82
C LYS A 15 -10.28 5.87 23.42
N HIS A 16 -10.73 6.88 22.67
CA HIS A 16 -11.66 7.93 23.08
C HIS A 16 -12.95 7.83 22.28
N ARG A 17 -13.82 6.88 22.65
CA ARG A 17 -15.01 6.54 21.85
C ARG A 17 -16.15 7.55 21.95
N THR A 18 -16.20 8.37 23.00
CA THR A 18 -17.30 9.31 23.26
C THR A 18 -16.75 10.65 23.72
N GLY A 19 -17.58 11.70 23.65
CA GLY A 19 -17.22 13.07 23.99
C GLY A 19 -16.78 13.90 22.79
N GLU A 20 -16.66 15.21 23.02
CA GLU A 20 -16.43 16.23 21.99
C GLU A 20 -15.15 15.97 21.16
N TYR A 21 -14.07 15.51 21.80
CA TYR A 21 -12.83 15.16 21.10
C TYR A 21 -12.99 13.97 20.15
N ALA A 22 -13.84 12.99 20.49
CA ALA A 22 -14.12 11.85 19.62
C ALA A 22 -14.89 12.29 18.36
N GLU A 23 -15.83 13.23 18.52
CA GLU A 23 -16.58 13.81 17.40
C GLU A 23 -15.69 14.65 16.50
N LEU A 24 -14.85 15.51 17.08
CA LEU A 24 -13.86 16.30 16.33
C LEU A 24 -12.88 15.40 15.56
N ALA A 25 -12.42 14.32 16.19
CA ALA A 25 -11.54 13.34 15.53
C ALA A 25 -12.23 12.67 14.34
N ARG A 26 -13.50 12.24 14.48
CA ARG A 26 -14.28 11.66 13.38
C ARG A 26 -14.51 12.64 12.23
N GLN A 27 -14.83 13.90 12.55
CA GLN A 27 -15.00 14.96 11.56
C GLN A 27 -13.69 15.23 10.83
N THR A 28 -12.57 15.31 11.56
CA THR A 28 -11.24 15.52 10.96
C THR A 28 -10.85 14.34 10.06
N LEU A 29 -11.04 13.10 10.54
CA LEU A 29 -10.81 11.89 9.77
C LEU A 29 -11.63 11.88 8.47
N ALA A 30 -12.90 12.29 8.51
CA ALA A 30 -13.75 12.36 7.32
C ALA A 30 -13.29 13.38 6.27
N GLN A 31 -12.48 14.38 6.65
CA GLN A 31 -11.91 15.36 5.72
C GLN A 31 -10.62 14.85 5.05
N ILE A 32 -9.85 14.00 5.73
CA ILE A 32 -8.53 13.54 5.26
C ILE A 32 -8.55 12.13 4.65
N GLU A 33 -9.62 11.37 4.88
CA GLU A 33 -9.83 10.01 4.39
C GLU A 33 -11.14 9.94 3.58
N PRO A 34 -11.08 9.72 2.25
CA PRO A 34 -12.27 9.59 1.40
C PRO A 34 -13.12 8.37 1.75
N ALA A 35 -14.44 8.48 1.61
CA ALA A 35 -15.37 7.38 1.86
C ALA A 35 -15.10 6.11 1.01
N ALA A 36 -14.52 6.25 -0.19
CA ALA A 36 -14.13 5.12 -1.03
C ALA A 36 -12.98 4.29 -0.41
N VAL A 37 -12.01 4.96 0.25
CA VAL A 37 -10.91 4.30 0.97
C VAL A 37 -11.43 3.63 2.25
N ARG A 38 -12.43 4.23 2.91
CA ARG A 38 -13.17 3.58 4.01
C ARG A 38 -13.85 2.28 3.59
N ASN A 39 -14.35 2.19 2.35
CA ASN A 39 -15.16 1.04 1.92
C ASN A 39 -14.35 -0.17 1.42
N GLN A 40 -13.08 0.00 1.01
CA GLN A 40 -12.22 -1.11 0.54
C GLN A 40 -11.27 -1.64 1.63
N SER A 41 -10.85 -0.79 2.55
CA SER A 41 -9.83 -1.09 3.58
C SER A 41 -10.39 -1.63 4.90
N HIS A 42 -11.72 -1.58 5.10
CA HIS A 42 -12.38 -1.88 6.39
C HIS A 42 -13.41 -3.02 6.33
N LEU A 43 -13.54 -3.75 5.22
CA LEU A 43 -14.39 -4.95 5.24
C LEU A 43 -13.79 -5.93 6.26
N PRO A 44 -14.57 -6.46 7.23
CA PRO A 44 -14.03 -7.33 8.27
C PRO A 44 -13.23 -8.52 7.72
N GLN A 45 -13.62 -9.03 6.55
CA GLN A 45 -12.91 -10.09 5.84
C GLN A 45 -11.56 -9.63 5.25
N SER A 46 -11.46 -8.43 4.70
CA SER A 46 -10.18 -7.90 4.20
C SER A 46 -9.24 -7.54 5.35
N VAL A 47 -9.76 -7.00 6.45
CA VAL A 47 -8.99 -6.78 7.68
C VAL A 47 -8.43 -8.10 8.22
N GLU A 48 -9.28 -9.12 8.40
CA GLU A 48 -8.84 -10.44 8.86
C GLU A 48 -7.82 -11.09 7.92
N ALA A 49 -8.00 -10.94 6.60
CA ALA A 49 -7.07 -11.47 5.61
C ALA A 49 -5.66 -10.91 5.74
N ARG A 50 -5.57 -9.61 6.04
CA ARG A 50 -4.31 -8.88 6.22
C ARG A 50 -3.66 -9.15 7.58
N LEU A 51 -4.47 -9.32 8.63
CA LEU A 51 -3.97 -9.69 9.96
C LEU A 51 -3.43 -11.13 9.99
N LEU A 52 -4.04 -12.01 9.21
CA LEU A 52 -3.75 -13.44 9.17
C LEU A 52 -3.54 -13.92 7.72
N PRO A 53 -2.47 -13.46 7.05
CA PRO A 53 -2.19 -13.85 5.66
C PRO A 53 -1.82 -15.34 5.57
N ASP A 54 -1.12 -15.84 6.60
CA ASP A 54 -0.60 -17.19 6.63
C ASP A 54 -1.62 -18.20 7.18
N LYS A 55 -1.70 -19.37 6.53
CA LYS A 55 -2.54 -20.50 6.96
C LYS A 55 -2.19 -20.95 8.38
N ASP A 56 -0.92 -20.89 8.77
CA ASP A 56 -0.45 -21.25 10.12
C ASP A 56 -0.94 -20.26 11.18
N LYS A 57 -0.97 -18.96 10.89
CA LYS A 57 -1.53 -17.95 11.81
C LYS A 57 -3.02 -18.17 12.01
N ARG A 58 -3.76 -18.49 10.94
CA ARG A 58 -5.19 -18.85 11.02
C ARG A 58 -5.40 -20.11 11.85
N ARG A 59 -4.59 -21.14 11.63
CA ARG A 59 -4.61 -22.36 12.45
C ARG A 59 -4.37 -22.03 13.94
N ASN A 60 -3.42 -21.15 14.24
CA ASN A 60 -3.16 -20.71 15.61
C ASN A 60 -4.35 -19.99 16.25
N VAL A 61 -5.11 -19.20 15.49
CA VAL A 61 -6.37 -18.61 15.98
C VAL A 61 -7.40 -19.69 16.33
N GLN A 62 -7.60 -20.70 15.48
CA GLN A 62 -8.51 -21.81 15.78
C GLN A 62 -8.08 -22.57 17.05
N LEU A 63 -6.77 -22.81 17.20
CA LEU A 63 -6.21 -23.42 18.41
C LEU A 63 -6.43 -22.54 19.65
N ALA A 64 -6.21 -21.23 19.55
CA ALA A 64 -6.40 -20.29 20.65
C ALA A 64 -7.87 -20.18 21.08
N LEU A 65 -8.80 -20.14 20.12
CA LEU A 65 -10.24 -20.17 20.40
C LEU A 65 -10.64 -21.45 21.13
N ALA A 66 -10.18 -22.61 20.65
CA ALA A 66 -10.46 -23.90 21.28
C ALA A 66 -9.88 -24.00 22.70
N ALA A 67 -8.66 -23.50 22.91
CA ALA A 67 -8.03 -23.45 24.23
C ALA A 67 -8.80 -22.58 25.23
N GLN A 68 -9.50 -21.54 24.74
CA GLN A 68 -10.37 -20.69 25.55
C GLN A 68 -11.83 -21.20 25.64
N GLY A 69 -12.11 -22.41 25.14
CA GLY A 69 -13.42 -23.06 25.26
C GLY A 69 -14.42 -22.72 24.15
N PHE A 70 -14.00 -22.04 23.09
CA PHE A 70 -14.85 -21.72 21.93
C PHE A 70 -14.68 -22.78 20.84
N ALA A 71 -15.77 -23.43 20.45
CA ALA A 71 -15.75 -24.55 19.49
C ALA A 71 -15.51 -24.07 18.04
N ALA A 72 -14.24 -23.84 17.68
CA ALA A 72 -13.84 -23.33 16.37
C ALA A 72 -13.72 -24.39 15.25
N GLY A 73 -13.99 -25.67 15.57
CA GLY A 73 -13.81 -26.80 14.65
C GLY A 73 -12.36 -27.28 14.56
N THR A 74 -12.04 -28.01 13.50
CA THR A 74 -10.67 -28.49 13.23
C THR A 74 -9.73 -27.33 12.96
N ALA A 75 -8.56 -27.31 13.59
CA ALA A 75 -7.54 -26.29 13.39
C ALA A 75 -6.72 -26.55 12.11
N ASP A 76 -7.34 -26.27 10.96
CA ASP A 76 -6.80 -26.49 9.61
C ASP A 76 -6.40 -25.18 8.89
N GLY A 77 -6.60 -24.02 9.52
CA GLY A 77 -6.35 -22.70 8.95
C GLY A 77 -7.45 -22.18 8.03
N VAL A 78 -8.59 -22.89 7.89
CA VAL A 78 -9.73 -22.51 7.06
C VAL A 78 -10.90 -22.04 7.94
N PHE A 79 -11.27 -20.77 7.83
CA PHE A 79 -12.34 -20.20 8.67
C PHE A 79 -13.72 -20.40 8.04
N GLY A 80 -14.27 -21.60 8.23
CA GLY A 80 -15.65 -21.95 7.88
C GLY A 80 -16.69 -21.44 8.90
N GLY A 81 -17.97 -21.76 8.68
CA GLY A 81 -19.08 -21.26 9.50
C GLY A 81 -18.92 -21.51 11.00
N GLN A 82 -18.38 -22.68 11.39
CA GLN A 82 -18.12 -23.00 12.79
C GLN A 82 -17.07 -22.08 13.43
N THR A 83 -15.96 -21.82 12.73
CA THR A 83 -14.94 -20.88 13.20
C THR A 83 -15.49 -19.45 13.30
N ARG A 84 -16.35 -19.03 12.35
CA ARG A 84 -17.00 -17.71 12.37
C ARG A 84 -17.87 -17.50 13.60
N GLU A 85 -18.70 -18.49 13.94
CA GLU A 85 -19.54 -18.43 15.13
C GLU A 85 -18.70 -18.46 16.42
N ALA A 86 -17.62 -19.25 16.46
CA ALA A 86 -16.70 -19.25 17.60
C ALA A 86 -16.03 -17.88 17.82
N ILE A 87 -15.58 -17.21 16.74
CA ILE A 87 -15.04 -15.84 16.79
C ILE A 87 -16.09 -14.86 17.30
N LYS A 88 -17.31 -14.94 16.77
CA LYS A 88 -18.42 -14.06 17.16
C LYS A 88 -18.78 -14.19 18.64
N LEU A 89 -18.80 -15.42 19.15
CA LEU A 89 -19.05 -15.71 20.56
C LEU A 89 -17.89 -15.21 21.44
N PHE A 90 -16.64 -15.47 21.04
CA PHE A 90 -15.45 -14.95 21.73
C PHE A 90 -15.49 -13.43 21.84
N GLN A 91 -15.80 -12.74 20.73
CA GLN A 91 -15.92 -11.29 20.69
C GLN A 91 -17.00 -10.78 21.65
N SER A 92 -18.18 -11.41 21.64
CA SER A 92 -19.30 -11.07 22.53
C SER A 92 -18.91 -11.20 24.00
N THR A 93 -18.29 -12.33 24.38
CA THR A 93 -17.81 -12.60 25.75
C THR A 93 -16.78 -11.57 26.21
N ASN A 94 -15.89 -11.14 25.30
CA ASN A 94 -14.85 -10.16 25.57
C ASN A 94 -15.31 -8.70 25.39
N ARG A 95 -16.62 -8.44 25.30
CA ARG A 95 -17.21 -7.09 25.10
C ARG A 95 -16.63 -6.36 23.88
N GLN A 96 -16.42 -7.13 22.81
CA GLN A 96 -16.04 -6.65 21.48
C GLN A 96 -17.25 -6.75 20.53
N PRO A 97 -17.30 -5.95 19.46
CA PRO A 97 -18.30 -6.13 18.41
C PRO A 97 -18.24 -7.54 17.81
N ALA A 98 -19.38 -8.22 17.78
CA ALA A 98 -19.51 -9.62 17.37
C ALA A 98 -19.60 -9.75 15.82
N SER A 99 -18.51 -9.38 15.14
CA SER A 99 -18.42 -9.38 13.68
C SER A 99 -18.23 -10.78 13.07
N GLY A 100 -17.64 -11.71 13.83
CA GLY A 100 -17.26 -13.04 13.33
C GLY A 100 -15.96 -13.07 12.53
N PHE A 101 -15.22 -11.95 12.46
CA PHE A 101 -13.92 -11.84 11.81
C PHE A 101 -12.87 -11.35 12.81
N ILE A 102 -11.64 -11.84 12.70
CA ILE A 102 -10.54 -11.41 13.59
C ILE A 102 -10.17 -9.95 13.29
N THR A 103 -10.18 -9.14 14.33
CA THR A 103 -9.60 -7.78 14.37
C THR A 103 -8.30 -7.79 15.18
N GLU A 104 -7.54 -6.70 15.18
CA GLU A 104 -6.34 -6.50 16.00
C GLU A 104 -6.66 -6.74 17.48
N ARG A 105 -7.78 -6.16 17.96
CA ARG A 105 -8.25 -6.33 19.33
C ARG A 105 -8.66 -7.77 19.65
N THR A 106 -9.23 -8.48 18.67
CA THR A 106 -9.57 -9.90 18.83
C THR A 106 -8.29 -10.76 18.85
N ALA A 107 -7.33 -10.51 17.97
CA ALA A 107 -6.05 -11.21 17.92
C ALA A 107 -5.24 -11.00 19.20
N ALA A 108 -5.13 -9.77 19.69
CA ALA A 108 -4.45 -9.45 20.95
C ALA A 108 -5.09 -10.17 22.15
N ALA A 109 -6.43 -10.20 22.22
CA ALA A 109 -7.15 -10.93 23.27
C ALA A 109 -6.97 -12.46 23.18
N LEU A 110 -6.70 -12.98 21.99
CA LEU A 110 -6.34 -14.39 21.77
C LEU A 110 -4.84 -14.68 21.98
N GLY A 111 -4.02 -13.67 22.27
CA GLY A 111 -2.57 -13.83 22.36
C GLY A 111 -1.88 -14.10 21.02
N ILE A 112 -2.57 -13.82 19.91
CA ILE A 112 -2.05 -13.98 18.55
C ILE A 112 -1.24 -12.75 18.20
N LYS A 113 0.06 -12.95 18.02
CA LYS A 113 0.93 -11.93 17.45
C LYS A 113 0.57 -11.75 15.97
N VAL A 114 -0.25 -10.75 15.69
CA VAL A 114 -0.42 -10.20 14.35
C VAL A 114 0.72 -9.22 14.10
N ASN A 115 1.18 -9.12 12.85
CA ASN A 115 2.08 -8.02 12.52
C ASN A 115 1.28 -6.72 12.74
N ASP A 116 1.75 -5.90 13.68
CA ASP A 116 1.06 -4.72 14.23
C ASP A 116 0.97 -3.55 13.23
N SER A 117 1.54 -3.74 12.04
CA SER A 117 1.27 -2.92 10.89
C SER A 117 -0.08 -3.34 10.31
N ALA A 118 -1.18 -2.86 10.92
CA ALA A 118 -2.51 -2.90 10.30
C ALA A 118 -2.32 -2.52 8.83
N GLU A 119 -2.59 -3.40 7.88
CA GLU A 119 -2.24 -3.07 6.50
C GLU A 119 -3.15 -1.95 5.95
N GLY A 120 -2.72 -1.28 4.90
CA GLY A 120 -3.42 -0.18 4.28
C GLY A 120 -2.71 1.16 4.42
N ILE A 121 -3.36 2.20 3.92
CA ILE A 121 -2.80 3.57 3.88
C ILE A 121 -2.83 4.16 5.29
N TYR A 122 -1.67 4.59 5.79
CA TYR A 122 -1.55 5.24 7.09
C TYR A 122 -1.77 6.73 7.02
N SER A 123 -1.33 7.32 5.90
CA SER A 123 -1.24 8.74 5.67
C SER A 123 -2.51 9.31 5.02
N ALA A 124 -2.51 10.61 4.73
CA ALA A 124 -3.54 11.21 3.88
C ALA A 124 -3.46 10.61 2.45
N THR A 125 -4.56 10.68 1.70
CA THR A 125 -4.64 10.15 0.32
C THR A 125 -3.95 11.00 -0.73
N LYS A 126 -3.63 12.26 -0.42
CA LYS A 126 -2.79 13.12 -1.26
C LYS A 126 -1.46 13.37 -0.57
N ALA A 127 -0.42 13.51 -1.38
CA ALA A 127 0.93 13.67 -0.88
C ALA A 127 1.04 14.99 -0.10
N ARG A 128 1.68 14.94 1.06
CA ARG A 128 1.97 16.14 1.86
C ARG A 128 3.18 15.89 2.72
N ARG A 129 3.83 16.98 3.14
CA ARG A 129 4.92 16.91 4.11
C ARG A 129 4.40 16.60 5.50
N TYR A 130 5.12 15.73 6.21
CA TYR A 130 4.90 15.40 7.60
C TYR A 130 6.05 15.96 8.44
N ASP A 131 5.70 16.57 9.57
CA ASP A 131 6.67 16.96 10.59
C ASP A 131 6.73 15.82 11.61
N VAL A 132 7.86 15.12 11.62
CA VAL A 132 8.09 13.90 12.43
C VAL A 132 7.92 14.18 13.92
N ALA A 133 8.27 15.38 14.39
CA ALA A 133 8.10 15.76 15.79
C ALA A 133 6.64 15.71 16.25
N ASN A 134 5.67 15.88 15.34
CA ASN A 134 4.24 15.75 15.66
C ASN A 134 3.74 14.30 15.66
N LEU A 135 4.56 13.35 15.20
CA LEU A 135 4.24 11.91 15.14
C LEU A 135 4.93 11.12 16.24
N GLU A 136 6.00 11.66 16.85
CA GLU A 136 6.71 11.02 17.95
C GLU A 136 5.78 10.70 19.13
N GLY A 137 5.81 9.44 19.56
CA GLY A 137 4.94 8.92 20.62
C GLY A 137 3.49 8.64 20.19
N LEU A 138 3.10 8.94 18.95
CA LEU A 138 1.78 8.67 18.38
C LEU A 138 1.82 7.62 17.27
N GLU A 139 2.83 7.66 16.41
CA GLU A 139 3.10 6.62 15.42
C GLU A 139 3.83 5.45 16.08
N THR A 140 3.32 4.25 15.86
CA THR A 140 3.82 3.03 16.51
C THR A 140 4.80 2.25 15.63
N ASP A 141 4.76 2.46 14.30
CA ASP A 141 5.70 1.85 13.38
C ASP A 141 6.97 2.70 13.24
N LYS A 142 8.09 2.20 13.77
CA LYS A 142 9.38 2.91 13.72
C LYS A 142 9.86 3.15 12.30
N ARG A 143 9.55 2.26 11.35
CA ARG A 143 9.94 2.42 9.94
C ARG A 143 9.30 3.66 9.34
N VAL A 144 8.07 4.00 9.77
CA VAL A 144 7.39 5.23 9.34
C VAL A 144 8.17 6.45 9.83
N LEU A 145 8.58 6.48 11.09
CA LEU A 145 9.36 7.60 11.64
C LEU A 145 10.72 7.76 10.94
N GLU A 146 11.41 6.65 10.68
CA GLU A 146 12.70 6.62 9.98
C GLU A 146 12.55 7.08 8.52
N ALA A 147 11.57 6.54 7.79
CA ALA A 147 11.29 6.91 6.41
C ALA A 147 10.94 8.40 6.29
N LEU A 148 10.05 8.92 7.15
CA LEU A 148 9.65 10.33 7.12
C LEU A 148 10.78 11.28 7.56
N THR A 149 11.70 10.82 8.40
CA THR A 149 12.91 11.58 8.76
C THR A 149 13.85 11.73 7.56
N CYS A 150 14.07 10.63 6.82
CA CYS A 150 14.86 10.68 5.59
C CYS A 150 14.19 11.58 4.54
N LEU A 151 12.88 11.38 4.35
CA LEU A 151 12.08 12.03 3.31
C LEU A 151 11.48 13.38 3.73
N ARG A 152 11.98 14.01 4.79
CA ARG A 152 11.40 15.23 5.42
C ARG A 152 11.18 16.42 4.47
N HIS A 153 11.86 16.43 3.33
CA HIS A 153 11.75 17.48 2.31
C HIS A 153 10.73 17.18 1.22
N PHE A 154 10.19 15.96 1.18
CA PHE A 154 9.23 15.53 0.16
C PHE A 154 7.81 15.51 0.70
N ASP A 155 6.86 15.62 -0.23
CA ASP A 155 5.46 15.31 0.03
C ASP A 155 5.28 13.79 -0.14
N THR A 156 4.66 13.12 0.84
CA THR A 156 4.54 11.66 0.82
C THR A 156 3.12 11.15 1.04
N VAL A 157 2.83 9.97 0.51
CA VAL A 157 1.73 9.09 0.91
C VAL A 157 2.35 7.75 1.31
N TYR A 158 1.93 7.15 2.40
CA TYR A 158 2.52 5.92 2.91
C TYR A 158 1.51 5.01 3.61
N GLY A 159 1.85 3.73 3.63
CA GLY A 159 1.07 2.67 4.27
C GLY A 159 1.86 1.37 4.27
N ALA A 160 1.31 0.33 4.88
CA ALA A 160 1.95 -0.98 4.90
C ALA A 160 1.13 -2.06 4.19
N PHE A 161 1.82 -3.01 3.57
CA PHE A 161 1.22 -4.18 2.94
C PHE A 161 2.22 -5.34 2.98
N GLY A 162 1.76 -6.56 3.24
CA GLY A 162 2.62 -7.74 3.27
C GLY A 162 3.71 -7.67 4.35
N GLY A 163 3.54 -6.82 5.36
CA GLY A 163 4.56 -6.56 6.37
C GLY A 163 5.62 -5.54 5.96
N HIS A 164 5.63 -5.01 4.73
CA HIS A 164 6.56 -3.96 4.27
C HIS A 164 5.92 -2.57 4.37
N LEU A 165 6.74 -1.53 4.56
CA LEU A 165 6.29 -0.13 4.49
C LEU A 165 6.54 0.40 3.08
N TYR A 166 5.48 0.94 2.47
CA TYR A 166 5.55 1.59 1.17
C TYR A 166 5.36 3.10 1.31
N VAL A 167 6.20 3.87 0.61
CA VAL A 167 6.13 5.33 0.58
C VAL A 167 6.14 5.83 -0.86
N ALA A 168 5.02 6.38 -1.31
CA ALA A 168 4.96 7.17 -2.54
C ALA A 168 5.52 8.56 -2.27
N VAL A 169 6.59 8.92 -2.97
CA VAL A 169 7.33 10.18 -2.81
C VAL A 169 7.07 11.07 -4.01
N GLN A 170 6.53 12.27 -3.78
CA GLN A 170 6.28 13.25 -4.83
C GLN A 170 7.49 14.18 -4.96
N THR A 171 8.06 14.28 -6.17
CA THR A 171 9.38 14.91 -6.40
C THR A 171 9.39 16.01 -7.46
N GLY A 172 8.26 16.27 -8.12
CA GLY A 172 8.28 16.87 -9.46
C GLY A 172 8.87 15.87 -10.47
N THR A 173 9.17 16.33 -11.70
CA THR A 173 9.72 15.45 -12.73
C THR A 173 11.09 14.89 -12.31
N ILE A 174 11.17 13.57 -12.15
CA ILE A 174 12.38 12.84 -11.76
C ILE A 174 12.68 11.71 -12.74
N LEU A 175 13.98 11.55 -13.06
CA LEU A 175 14.49 10.43 -13.85
C LEU A 175 14.73 9.21 -12.94
N ALA A 176 14.68 8.01 -13.51
CA ALA A 176 14.87 6.76 -12.76
C ALA A 176 16.20 6.70 -11.96
N VAL A 177 17.29 7.22 -12.52
CA VAL A 177 18.61 7.25 -11.84
C VAL A 177 18.56 8.02 -10.51
N TYR A 178 17.85 9.16 -10.49
CA TYR A 178 17.70 9.95 -9.27
C TYR A 178 16.70 9.31 -8.31
N ALA A 179 15.68 8.63 -8.84
CA ALA A 179 14.74 7.88 -8.01
C ALA A 179 15.44 6.75 -7.23
N ARG A 180 16.32 5.99 -7.89
CA ARG A 180 17.18 4.98 -7.22
C ARG A 180 18.16 5.60 -6.22
N GLY A 181 18.67 6.80 -6.51
CA GLY A 181 19.49 7.58 -5.58
C GLY A 181 18.75 7.95 -4.29
N ILE A 182 17.48 8.37 -4.39
CA ILE A 182 16.63 8.65 -3.23
C ILE A 182 16.37 7.37 -2.44
N ALA A 183 16.02 6.27 -3.12
CA ALA A 183 15.73 4.99 -2.48
C ALA A 183 16.93 4.51 -1.63
N SER A 184 18.09 4.36 -2.28
CA SER A 184 19.33 3.91 -1.62
C SER A 184 19.78 4.86 -0.50
N GLY A 185 19.65 6.18 -0.71
CA GLY A 185 19.98 7.18 0.31
C GLY A 185 19.12 7.11 1.57
N CYS A 186 17.92 6.54 1.48
CA CYS A 186 17.03 6.29 2.62
C CYS A 186 17.10 4.86 3.17
N GLY A 187 18.05 4.03 2.70
CA GLY A 187 18.10 2.62 3.10
C GLY A 187 16.90 1.79 2.59
N ALA A 188 16.21 2.29 1.58
CA ALA A 188 15.09 1.64 0.91
C ALA A 188 15.51 1.14 -0.48
N HIS A 189 14.60 0.44 -1.15
CA HIS A 189 14.68 0.20 -2.58
C HIS A 189 13.43 0.72 -3.28
N LEU A 190 13.49 0.89 -4.60
CA LEU A 190 12.27 1.08 -5.37
C LEU A 190 11.39 -0.17 -5.24
N ALA A 191 10.08 0.02 -5.16
CA ALA A 191 9.15 -1.05 -4.83
C ALA A 191 9.24 -2.26 -5.78
N ALA A 192 9.24 -3.45 -5.19
CA ALA A 192 9.13 -4.73 -5.86
C ALA A 192 7.72 -5.30 -5.65
N ILE A 193 7.07 -5.73 -6.73
CA ILE A 193 5.66 -6.11 -6.68
C ILE A 193 5.49 -7.59 -7.07
N SER A 194 4.99 -8.39 -6.13
CA SER A 194 4.95 -9.84 -6.21
C SER A 194 3.55 -10.43 -6.38
N SER A 195 2.51 -9.61 -6.25
CA SER A 195 1.11 -10.04 -6.33
C SER A 195 0.18 -8.94 -6.87
N GLN A 196 -1.03 -9.35 -7.26
CA GLN A 196 -2.08 -8.42 -7.70
C GLN A 196 -2.55 -7.52 -6.56
N GLU A 197 -2.69 -8.06 -5.36
CA GLU A 197 -3.14 -7.35 -4.17
C GLU A 197 -2.13 -6.26 -3.77
N GLU A 198 -0.83 -6.59 -3.81
CA GLU A 198 0.26 -5.64 -3.59
C GLU A 198 0.25 -4.52 -4.63
N ASN A 199 0.11 -4.87 -5.91
CA ASN A 199 0.00 -3.87 -6.97
C ASN A 199 -1.19 -2.93 -6.76
N THR A 200 -2.35 -3.47 -6.40
CA THR A 200 -3.54 -2.66 -6.10
C THR A 200 -3.32 -1.75 -4.90
N PHE A 201 -2.65 -2.24 -3.85
CA PHE A 201 -2.30 -1.43 -2.70
C PHE A 201 -1.32 -0.31 -3.07
N VAL A 202 -0.22 -0.61 -3.77
CA VAL A 202 0.77 0.39 -4.20
C VAL A 202 0.12 1.43 -5.13
N ALA A 203 -0.71 1.00 -6.08
CA ALA A 203 -1.49 1.88 -6.96
C ALA A 203 -2.38 2.87 -6.18
N SER A 204 -2.92 2.44 -5.04
CA SER A 204 -3.79 3.28 -4.20
C SER A 204 -3.06 4.46 -3.54
N LEU A 205 -1.73 4.37 -3.37
CA LEU A 205 -0.94 5.42 -2.71
C LEU A 205 -0.82 6.70 -3.55
N PHE A 206 -0.90 6.61 -4.87
CA PHE A 206 -0.58 7.75 -5.75
C PHE A 206 -1.74 8.21 -6.64
N ASN A 207 -2.73 7.37 -6.95
CA ASN A 207 -3.78 7.70 -7.92
C ASN A 207 -4.68 8.88 -7.53
N ALA A 208 -4.78 9.21 -6.24
CA ALA A 208 -5.58 10.33 -5.76
C ALA A 208 -4.92 11.71 -5.95
N ASP A 209 -3.63 11.75 -6.32
CA ASP A 209 -2.85 12.98 -6.49
C ASP A 209 -2.23 13.05 -7.90
N GLN A 210 -2.70 14.01 -8.70
CA GLN A 210 -2.26 14.15 -10.09
C GLN A 210 -0.78 14.54 -10.22
N ARG A 211 -0.15 15.03 -9.13
CA ARG A 211 1.27 15.42 -9.12
C ARG A 211 2.26 14.25 -9.23
N PHE A 212 1.79 13.01 -9.08
CA PHE A 212 2.62 11.82 -9.30
C PHE A 212 2.80 11.48 -10.78
N PHE A 213 1.99 12.05 -11.67
CA PHE A 213 1.93 11.64 -13.06
C PHE A 213 2.48 12.70 -14.00
N GLN A 214 3.22 12.25 -14.99
CA GLN A 214 3.43 12.99 -16.22
C GLN A 214 2.33 12.61 -17.21
N THR A 215 1.68 13.60 -17.82
CA THR A 215 0.60 13.39 -18.79
C THR A 215 0.86 14.17 -20.07
N GLY A 216 0.37 13.66 -21.18
CA GLY A 216 0.56 14.28 -22.48
C GLY A 216 -0.18 13.54 -23.59
N TYR A 217 -0.05 14.06 -24.81
CA TYR A 217 -0.57 13.44 -26.02
C TYR A 217 0.60 13.16 -26.96
N ASP A 218 0.78 11.88 -27.32
CA ASP A 218 1.71 11.47 -28.36
C ASP A 218 0.97 11.38 -29.71
N PRO A 219 1.30 12.25 -30.69
CA PRO A 219 0.70 12.20 -32.01
C PRO A 219 1.14 10.97 -32.83
N THR A 220 2.27 10.33 -32.50
CA THR A 220 2.79 9.17 -33.23
C THR A 220 1.95 7.94 -32.95
N GLY A 221 1.76 7.61 -31.67
CA GLY A 221 0.87 6.54 -31.24
C GLY A 221 -0.62 6.90 -31.29
N ASN A 222 -0.95 8.19 -31.49
CA ASN A 222 -2.30 8.72 -31.32
C ASN A 222 -2.88 8.34 -29.95
N VAL A 223 -2.11 8.57 -28.88
CA VAL A 223 -2.49 8.22 -27.50
C VAL A 223 -2.30 9.39 -26.55
N SER A 224 -3.19 9.51 -25.57
CA SER A 224 -3.02 10.37 -24.41
C SER A 224 -2.54 9.53 -23.23
N TYR A 225 -1.31 9.76 -22.78
CA TYR A 225 -0.64 8.96 -21.77
C TYR A 225 -0.74 9.55 -20.37
N LYS A 226 -0.54 8.69 -19.39
CA LYS A 226 -0.38 9.01 -17.97
C LYS A 226 0.65 8.05 -17.39
N MET A 227 1.83 8.56 -17.11
CA MET A 227 3.01 7.77 -16.76
C MET A 227 3.55 8.12 -15.37
N GLY A 228 4.13 7.13 -14.71
CA GLY A 228 4.63 7.09 -13.35
C GLY A 228 3.63 6.66 -12.28
N PRO A 229 4.08 6.54 -11.03
CA PRO A 229 5.46 6.74 -10.56
C PRO A 229 6.44 5.59 -10.91
N TRP A 230 7.74 5.81 -10.70
CA TRP A 230 8.79 4.80 -10.86
C TRP A 230 8.68 3.65 -9.85
N ILE A 231 9.01 2.43 -10.30
CA ILE A 231 9.13 1.20 -9.49
C ILE A 231 10.48 0.52 -9.75
N GLY A 232 10.82 -0.51 -8.97
CA GLY A 232 12.13 -1.15 -9.02
C GLY A 232 12.28 -2.23 -10.08
N LEU A 233 11.51 -2.16 -11.17
CA LEU A 233 11.53 -3.17 -12.23
C LEU A 233 12.59 -2.78 -13.26
N THR A 234 13.53 -3.67 -13.55
CA THR A 234 14.67 -3.39 -14.45
C THR A 234 14.89 -4.56 -15.39
N GLN A 235 15.26 -4.27 -16.63
CA GLN A 235 15.67 -5.28 -17.61
C GLN A 235 17.19 -5.39 -17.65
N ASP A 236 17.70 -6.61 -17.69
CA ASP A 236 19.12 -6.85 -17.95
C ASP A 236 19.51 -6.27 -19.33
N PRO A 237 20.65 -5.57 -19.47
CA PRO A 237 21.10 -5.05 -20.78
C PRO A 237 21.39 -6.13 -21.84
N GLN A 238 21.51 -7.40 -21.41
CA GLN A 238 21.65 -8.58 -22.28
C GLN A 238 20.36 -9.41 -22.35
N GLY A 239 19.29 -8.92 -21.72
CA GLY A 239 17.98 -9.52 -21.71
C GLY A 239 17.44 -9.69 -23.13
N LYS A 240 16.68 -10.76 -23.34
CA LYS A 240 16.05 -10.99 -24.64
C LYS A 240 14.79 -10.15 -24.74
N GLU A 241 14.86 -9.11 -25.54
CA GLU A 241 13.75 -8.21 -25.78
C GLU A 241 12.48 -8.90 -26.32
N PRO A 242 11.27 -8.37 -26.02
CA PRO A 242 11.01 -7.27 -25.09
C PRO A 242 10.78 -7.72 -23.63
N LYS A 243 10.66 -9.04 -23.38
CA LYS A 243 10.16 -9.60 -22.10
C LYS A 243 11.18 -10.41 -21.30
N GLY A 244 12.37 -10.65 -21.83
CA GLY A 244 13.40 -11.46 -21.18
C GLY A 244 14.39 -10.61 -20.40
N GLY A 245 14.78 -11.07 -19.20
CA GLY A 245 15.79 -10.39 -18.37
C GLY A 245 15.22 -9.38 -17.37
N TRP A 246 13.90 -9.22 -17.30
CA TRP A 246 13.25 -8.39 -16.29
C TRP A 246 13.41 -9.00 -14.88
N HIS A 247 13.81 -8.16 -13.92
CA HIS A 247 13.98 -8.51 -12.52
C HIS A 247 13.72 -7.29 -11.62
N TRP A 248 13.54 -7.55 -10.32
CA TRP A 248 13.43 -6.47 -9.32
C TRP A 248 14.82 -6.03 -8.85
N ASP A 249 15.03 -4.73 -8.66
CA ASP A 249 16.29 -4.11 -8.20
C ASP A 249 16.79 -4.69 -6.86
N ASN A 250 15.88 -5.21 -6.02
CA ASN A 250 16.21 -5.84 -4.75
C ASN A 250 16.50 -7.35 -4.86
N GLY A 251 16.46 -7.93 -6.06
CA GLY A 251 16.70 -9.35 -6.31
C GLY A 251 15.54 -10.28 -5.93
N LYS A 252 14.37 -9.76 -5.53
CA LYS A 252 13.18 -10.61 -5.33
C LYS A 252 12.80 -11.30 -6.66
N PRO A 253 12.35 -12.57 -6.65
CA PRO A 253 11.92 -13.24 -7.87
C PRO A 253 10.75 -12.50 -8.54
N LEU A 254 10.80 -12.35 -9.87
CA LEU A 254 9.70 -11.79 -10.65
C LEU A 254 8.59 -12.84 -10.85
N THR A 255 7.68 -12.96 -9.88
CA THR A 255 6.57 -13.93 -9.91
C THR A 255 5.27 -13.35 -10.48
N TYR A 256 5.21 -12.04 -10.65
CA TYR A 256 4.02 -11.31 -11.05
C TYR A 256 4.39 -10.16 -11.97
N THR A 257 3.57 -9.95 -13.00
CA THR A 257 3.69 -8.80 -13.89
C THR A 257 2.33 -8.21 -14.21
N LYS A 258 2.24 -6.87 -14.32
CA LYS A 258 1.04 -6.17 -14.75
C LYS A 258 1.33 -5.13 -15.83
N TRP A 259 1.98 -5.57 -16.90
CA TRP A 259 2.19 -4.76 -18.09
C TRP A 259 0.87 -4.20 -18.63
N PHE A 260 0.88 -2.95 -19.08
CA PHE A 260 -0.20 -2.36 -19.87
C PHE A 260 -0.35 -3.15 -21.17
N GLN A 261 -1.53 -3.09 -21.79
CA GLN A 261 -1.79 -3.84 -23.01
C GLN A 261 -0.67 -3.61 -24.05
N ASP A 262 -0.17 -4.71 -24.60
CA ASP A 262 0.90 -4.74 -25.60
C ASP A 262 2.29 -4.29 -25.11
N MET A 263 2.48 -4.14 -23.78
CA MET A 263 3.76 -3.83 -23.13
C MET A 263 4.41 -5.10 -22.51
N PRO A 264 5.73 -5.07 -22.25
CA PRO A 264 6.70 -4.10 -22.74
C PRO A 264 6.86 -4.22 -24.25
N ASN A 265 7.10 -3.10 -24.94
CA ASN A 265 7.17 -3.05 -26.40
C ASN A 265 8.51 -2.60 -26.95
N GLU A 266 9.48 -2.28 -26.09
CA GLU A 266 10.81 -1.78 -26.43
C GLU A 266 10.74 -0.66 -27.47
N GLY A 267 9.89 0.33 -27.20
CA GLY A 267 9.64 1.46 -28.09
C GLY A 267 10.94 2.14 -28.55
N LYS A 268 11.96 2.17 -27.68
CA LYS A 268 13.36 2.49 -28.02
C LYS A 268 14.30 1.49 -27.33
N LYS A 269 15.41 1.19 -28.01
CA LYS A 269 16.50 0.41 -27.42
C LYS A 269 17.03 1.09 -26.15
N GLY A 270 17.01 0.38 -25.03
CA GLY A 270 17.43 0.88 -23.72
C GLY A 270 16.30 1.34 -22.80
N ASP A 271 15.05 1.02 -23.15
CA ASP A 271 13.88 1.21 -22.29
C ASP A 271 13.82 0.13 -21.19
N ASP A 272 14.88 0.04 -20.38
CA ASP A 272 15.12 -1.08 -19.45
C ASP A 272 14.58 -0.83 -18.03
N ILE A 273 13.62 0.08 -17.84
CA ILE A 273 13.14 0.51 -16.52
C ILE A 273 11.62 0.57 -16.48
N GLY A 274 11.00 -0.12 -15.54
CA GLY A 274 9.56 -0.14 -15.38
C GLY A 274 9.02 1.05 -14.57
N MET A 275 7.87 1.57 -15.00
CA MET A 275 7.07 2.50 -14.22
C MET A 275 5.58 2.15 -14.33
N TYR A 276 4.77 2.72 -13.45
CA TYR A 276 3.32 2.70 -13.63
C TYR A 276 2.88 3.50 -14.87
N TYR A 277 1.91 3.00 -15.62
CA TYR A 277 1.51 3.59 -16.89
C TYR A 277 0.08 3.21 -17.27
N ALA A 278 -0.61 4.15 -17.90
CA ALA A 278 -1.81 3.89 -18.68
C ALA A 278 -1.95 4.92 -19.82
N HIS A 279 -2.72 4.58 -20.85
CA HIS A 279 -3.12 5.56 -21.86
C HIS A 279 -4.57 5.41 -22.31
N ARG A 280 -5.03 6.40 -23.09
CA ARG A 280 -6.26 6.34 -23.89
C ARG A 280 -5.94 6.60 -25.36
N ASN A 281 -6.63 5.92 -26.25
CA ASN A 281 -6.57 6.19 -27.67
C ASN A 281 -7.14 7.57 -27.99
N GLY A 282 -6.50 8.27 -28.91
CA GLY A 282 -6.82 9.63 -29.31
C GLY A 282 -6.42 10.68 -28.29
N ARG A 283 -6.78 11.93 -28.60
CA ARG A 283 -6.65 13.07 -27.69
C ARG A 283 -7.77 13.02 -26.65
N ALA A 284 -7.43 12.77 -25.40
CA ALA A 284 -8.37 12.60 -24.30
C ALA A 284 -7.82 13.15 -22.98
N ASP A 285 -8.70 13.54 -22.05
CA ASP A 285 -8.32 13.85 -20.67
C ASP A 285 -8.02 12.55 -19.92
N THR A 286 -6.84 12.50 -19.28
CA THR A 286 -6.34 11.37 -18.52
C THR A 286 -6.51 11.54 -17.00
N LYS A 287 -7.07 12.65 -16.51
CA LYS A 287 -7.24 12.90 -15.06
C LYS A 287 -8.00 11.78 -14.34
N SER A 288 -9.05 11.26 -14.96
CA SER A 288 -9.89 10.17 -14.43
C SER A 288 -9.35 8.77 -14.73
N VAL A 289 -8.26 8.65 -15.49
CA VAL A 289 -7.62 7.36 -15.75
C VAL A 289 -6.93 6.89 -14.47
N TYR A 290 -7.37 5.73 -13.97
CA TYR A 290 -6.70 5.03 -12.89
C TYR A 290 -5.52 4.24 -13.47
N VAL A 291 -4.36 4.34 -12.84
CA VAL A 291 -3.12 3.73 -13.30
C VAL A 291 -2.76 2.59 -12.35
N ASP A 292 -2.83 1.35 -12.83
CA ASP A 292 -2.47 0.14 -12.07
C ASP A 292 -1.68 -0.88 -12.90
N THR A 293 -1.23 -0.48 -14.08
CA THR A 293 -0.44 -1.26 -15.04
C THR A 293 0.92 -0.63 -15.25
N TRP A 294 1.84 -1.33 -15.94
CA TRP A 294 3.23 -0.92 -16.09
C TRP A 294 3.64 -0.79 -17.55
N ASP A 295 4.68 -0.01 -17.80
CA ASP A 295 5.30 0.15 -19.11
C ASP A 295 6.82 0.22 -18.95
N ASP A 296 7.54 -0.17 -20.00
CA ASP A 296 8.99 -0.08 -20.11
C ASP A 296 9.40 1.31 -20.60
N MET A 297 10.41 1.90 -19.96
CA MET A 297 10.75 3.31 -20.14
C MET A 297 12.25 3.52 -20.19
N GLY A 298 12.63 4.55 -20.95
CA GLY A 298 14.00 4.92 -21.19
C GLY A 298 14.63 5.71 -20.04
N PRO A 299 15.97 5.81 -20.03
CA PRO A 299 16.71 6.52 -18.99
C PRO A 299 16.46 8.03 -19.00
N THR A 300 15.92 8.57 -20.10
CA THR A 300 15.59 10.00 -20.25
C THR A 300 14.14 10.33 -19.92
N ASP A 301 13.28 9.31 -19.75
CA ASP A 301 11.91 9.53 -19.35
C ASP A 301 11.84 10.00 -17.90
N GLY A 302 10.79 10.74 -17.58
CA GLY A 302 10.63 11.34 -16.26
C GLY A 302 9.16 11.41 -15.85
N THR A 303 8.93 11.29 -14.54
CA THR A 303 7.59 11.36 -13.97
C THR A 303 7.57 12.06 -12.62
N GLY A 304 6.38 12.30 -12.05
CA GLY A 304 6.17 13.14 -10.87
C GLY A 304 6.57 12.53 -9.53
N GLY A 305 7.03 11.27 -9.50
CA GLY A 305 7.42 10.60 -8.27
C GLY A 305 7.93 9.17 -8.43
N LEU A 306 8.11 8.52 -7.29
CA LEU A 306 8.65 7.18 -7.13
C LEU A 306 7.96 6.45 -5.97
N ILE A 307 7.98 5.12 -6.00
CA ILE A 307 7.54 4.29 -4.86
C ILE A 307 8.75 3.65 -4.20
N LEU A 308 8.91 3.92 -2.91
CA LEU A 308 9.89 3.26 -2.04
C LEU A 308 9.25 2.13 -1.26
N GLU A 309 10.02 1.08 -1.02
CA GLU A 309 9.70 -0.04 -0.13
C GLU A 309 10.80 -0.13 0.93
N PHE A 310 10.37 -0.19 2.19
CA PHE A 310 11.20 -0.32 3.38
C PHE A 310 10.88 -1.65 4.05
N GLU A 311 11.93 -2.37 4.46
CA GLU A 311 11.87 -3.61 5.24
C GLU A 311 11.59 -3.32 6.73
#